data_AF-A0AAD0JIJ0-F1
#
_entry.id   AF-A0AAD0JIJ0-F1
#
_cell.length_a   1.000
_cell.length_b   1.000
_cell.length_c   1.000
_cell.angle_alpha   90.00
_cell.angle_beta   90.00
_cell.angle_gamma   90.00
#
_symmetry.space_group_name_H-M   'P 1'
#
loop_
_entity.id
_entity.type
_entity.pdbx_description
1 polymer ?
#
loop_
_entity_poly.entity_id
_entity_poly.type
_entity_poly.pdbx_seq_one_letter_code
_entity_poly.pdbx_strand_id
1 'polypeptide(L)'
;MEQTHLRCPQCSATFVPDAAGLALLQQSRAKGMRLVMIECTRCGSYGDFDPQTGERPPASTADATPPIPCPEPGCDGLVSHVETLRPPIWGCGHCGTVWADRAALDAQIAQQAPATP
;
A
#
# COMPACT_ATOMS: atom_id res chain seq x y z
N MET A 1 -26.66 15.43 14.04
CA MET A 1 -25.23 15.07 13.94
C MET A 1 -25.18 13.58 13.66
N GLU A 2 -24.77 13.19 12.46
CA GLU A 2 -24.69 11.79 12.05
C GLU A 2 -23.49 11.14 12.75
N GLN A 3 -23.75 10.15 13.61
CA GLN A 3 -22.70 9.47 14.38
C GLN A 3 -22.03 8.45 13.48
N THR A 4 -20.74 8.61 13.21
CA THR A 4 -19.95 7.64 12.44
C THR A 4 -19.58 6.48 13.36
N HIS A 5 -20.13 5.30 13.07
CA HIS A 5 -19.84 4.08 13.80
C HIS A 5 -18.81 3.27 13.02
N LEU A 6 -17.75 2.82 13.69
CA LEU A 6 -16.72 1.95 13.12
C LEU A 6 -16.78 0.59 13.78
N ARG A 7 -16.45 -0.48 13.03
CA ARG A 7 -16.34 -1.83 13.58
C ARG A 7 -14.88 -2.23 13.75
N CYS A 8 -14.42 -2.39 14.99
CA CYS A 8 -13.03 -2.72 15.27
C CYS A 8 -12.63 -4.10 14.71
N PRO A 9 -11.53 -4.22 13.95
CA PRO A 9 -11.07 -5.52 13.44
C PRO A 9 -10.50 -6.43 14.54
N GLN A 10 -10.07 -5.87 15.67
CA GLN A 10 -9.45 -6.62 16.77
C GLN A 10 -10.50 -7.22 17.73
N CYS A 11 -11.39 -6.37 18.28
CA CYS A 11 -12.37 -6.81 19.29
C CYS A 11 -13.78 -7.00 18.71
N SER A 12 -13.97 -6.78 17.41
CA SER A 12 -15.26 -6.86 16.71
C SER A 12 -16.36 -5.91 17.20
N ALA A 13 -16.08 -5.07 18.21
CA ALA A 13 -17.04 -4.12 18.75
C ALA A 13 -17.27 -2.95 17.78
N THR A 14 -18.53 -2.53 17.68
CA THR A 14 -18.88 -1.23 17.09
C THR A 14 -18.60 -0.13 18.09
N PHE A 15 -17.96 0.95 17.66
CA PHE A 15 -17.58 2.06 18.51
C PHE A 15 -17.72 3.40 17.78
N VAL A 16 -17.82 4.47 18.58
CA VAL A 16 -17.74 5.85 18.11
C VAL A 16 -16.31 6.33 18.40
N PRO A 17 -15.57 6.85 17.40
CA PRO A 17 -14.27 7.45 17.63
C PRO A 17 -14.38 8.66 18.56
N ASP A 18 -13.28 8.98 19.25
CA ASP A 18 -13.20 10.19 20.04
C ASP A 18 -13.07 11.45 19.14
N ALA A 19 -12.95 12.63 19.76
CA ALA A 19 -12.86 13.88 19.01
C ALA A 19 -11.67 13.93 18.04
N ALA A 20 -10.53 13.35 18.42
CA ALA A 20 -9.33 13.28 17.58
C ALA A 20 -9.55 12.33 16.39
N GLY A 21 -10.09 11.13 16.64
CA GLY A 21 -10.43 10.16 15.60
C GLY A 21 -11.48 10.68 14.61
N LEU A 22 -12.49 11.41 15.09
CA LEU A 22 -13.49 12.06 14.24
C LEU A 22 -12.87 13.15 13.36
N ALA A 23 -12.00 13.99 13.92
CA ALA A 23 -11.30 15.03 13.16
C ALA A 23 -10.40 14.41 12.06
N LEU A 24 -9.69 13.32 12.39
CA LEU A 24 -8.86 12.60 11.43
C LEU A 24 -9.70 11.96 10.32
N LEU A 25 -10.83 11.33 10.65
CA LEU A 25 -11.78 10.79 9.66
C LEU A 25 -12.28 11.88 8.70
N GLN A 26 -12.71 13.03 9.23
CA GLN A 26 -13.18 14.15 8.43
C GLN A 26 -12.09 14.69 7.49
N GLN A 27 -10.86 14.86 8.00
CA GLN A 27 -9.74 15.29 7.18
C GLN A 27 -9.41 14.29 6.08
N SER A 28 -9.38 12.99 6.40
CA SER A 28 -9.12 11.91 5.44
C SER A 28 -10.20 11.83 4.37
N ARG A 29 -11.48 12.04 4.74
CA ARG A 29 -12.60 12.14 3.79
C ARG A 29 -12.40 13.30 2.80
N ALA A 30 -12.10 14.49 3.31
CA ALA A 30 -11.89 15.69 2.50
C ALA A 30 -10.71 15.55 1.53
N LYS A 31 -9.69 14.77 1.89
CA LYS A 31 -8.51 14.48 1.04
C LYS A 31 -8.72 13.30 0.09
N GLY A 32 -9.89 12.66 0.08
CA GLY A 32 -10.16 11.49 -0.76
C GLY A 32 -9.31 10.26 -0.39
N MET A 33 -8.82 10.18 0.85
CA MET A 33 -8.05 9.01 1.30
C MET A 33 -8.94 7.76 1.34
N ARG A 34 -8.31 6.60 1.18
CA ARG A 34 -8.97 5.27 1.21
C ARG A 34 -8.57 4.41 2.40
N LEU A 35 -7.66 4.94 3.24
CA LEU A 35 -7.17 4.29 4.44
C LEU A 35 -6.90 5.34 5.53
N VAL A 36 -7.35 5.08 6.74
CA VAL A 36 -7.05 5.84 7.95
C VAL A 36 -6.90 4.88 9.13
N MET A 37 -5.96 5.17 10.02
CA MET A 37 -5.81 4.41 11.27
C MET A 37 -6.54 5.12 12.40
N ILE A 38 -7.49 4.44 13.03
CA ILE A 38 -8.29 4.99 14.14
C ILE A 38 -8.17 4.09 15.36
N GLU A 39 -7.98 4.69 16.54
CA GLU A 39 -7.97 3.97 17.80
C GLU A 39 -9.38 3.55 18.21
N CYS A 40 -9.52 2.29 18.61
CA CYS A 40 -10.77 1.77 19.15
C CYS A 40 -10.97 2.21 20.59
N THR A 41 -12.01 3.01 20.86
CA THR A 41 -12.39 3.46 22.22
C THR A 41 -12.88 2.34 23.14
N ARG A 42 -12.95 1.09 22.66
CA ARG A 42 -13.33 -0.10 23.45
C ARG A 42 -12.15 -0.94 23.90
N CYS A 43 -11.09 -1.07 23.08
CA CYS A 43 -9.95 -1.93 23.39
C CYS A 43 -8.57 -1.25 23.25
N GLY A 44 -8.52 0.03 22.86
CA GLY A 44 -7.28 0.80 22.67
C GLY A 44 -6.42 0.37 21.48
N SER A 45 -6.87 -0.61 20.68
CA SER A 45 -6.15 -1.05 19.48
C SER A 45 -6.43 -0.10 18.31
N TYR A 46 -5.42 0.13 17.48
CA TYR A 46 -5.58 0.82 16.21
C TYR A 46 -6.08 -0.15 15.13
N GLY A 47 -7.07 0.29 14.34
CA GLY A 47 -7.57 -0.44 13.18
C GLY A 47 -7.41 0.37 11.90
N ASP A 48 -7.29 -0.33 10.77
CA ASP A 48 -7.35 0.21 9.42
C ASP A 48 -8.81 0.36 8.96
N PHE A 49 -9.20 1.56 8.54
CA PHE A 49 -10.55 1.87 8.07
C PHE A 49 -10.51 2.65 6.76
N ASP A 50 -11.45 2.39 5.87
CA ASP A 50 -11.77 3.26 4.76
C ASP A 50 -12.57 4.45 5.33
N PRO A 51 -12.05 5.68 5.27
CA PRO A 51 -12.74 6.83 5.86
C PRO A 51 -14.09 7.10 5.18
N GLN A 52 -14.31 6.64 3.94
CA GLN A 52 -15.55 6.84 3.21
C GLN A 52 -16.67 5.90 3.69
N THR A 53 -16.35 4.64 3.99
CA THR A 53 -17.35 3.62 4.36
C THR A 53 -17.37 3.30 5.84
N GLY A 54 -16.29 3.56 6.57
CA GLY A 54 -16.12 3.18 7.97
C GLY A 54 -15.84 1.67 8.17
N GLU A 55 -15.70 0.93 7.08
CA GLU A 55 -15.36 -0.48 7.09
C GLU A 55 -13.85 -0.66 6.97
N ARG A 56 -13.37 -1.86 7.27
CA ARG A 56 -11.99 -2.21 6.95
C ARG A 56 -11.84 -2.11 5.42
N PRO A 57 -10.84 -1.39 4.89
CA PRO A 57 -10.60 -1.40 3.46
C PRO A 57 -10.37 -2.86 3.05
N PRO A 58 -10.83 -3.28 1.85
CA PRO A 58 -10.47 -4.61 1.36
C PRO A 58 -8.97 -4.74 1.49
N ALA A 59 -8.50 -5.87 2.00
CA ALA A 59 -7.07 -6.16 2.00
C ALA A 59 -6.60 -5.85 0.58
N SER A 60 -5.71 -4.87 0.43
CA SER A 60 -5.14 -4.59 -0.88
C SER A 60 -4.66 -5.94 -1.36
N THR A 61 -5.22 -6.40 -2.47
CA THR A 61 -4.53 -7.36 -3.33
C THR A 61 -3.34 -6.59 -3.89
N ALA A 62 -2.41 -6.20 -3.01
CA ALA A 62 -1.10 -5.75 -3.38
C ALA A 62 -0.56 -6.94 -4.16
N ASP A 63 -0.64 -6.78 -5.47
CA ASP A 63 -0.25 -7.68 -6.53
C ASP A 63 -0.15 -9.17 -6.14
N ALA A 64 -1.08 -9.98 -6.61
CA ALA A 64 -0.81 -11.42 -6.77
C ALA A 64 0.37 -11.67 -7.75
N THR A 65 0.91 -10.62 -8.36
CA THR A 65 2.12 -10.66 -9.15
C THR A 65 3.31 -10.97 -8.23
N PRO A 66 4.05 -12.06 -8.49
CA PRO A 66 5.22 -12.40 -7.71
C PRO A 66 6.24 -11.24 -7.74
N PRO A 67 6.95 -11.00 -6.62
CA PRO A 67 7.94 -9.94 -6.55
C PRO A 67 9.03 -10.16 -7.61
N ILE A 68 9.39 -9.10 -8.32
CA ILE A 68 10.45 -9.15 -9.34
C ILE A 68 11.79 -8.79 -8.68
N PRO A 69 12.78 -9.69 -8.64
CA PRO A 69 14.09 -9.38 -8.10
C PRO A 69 14.83 -8.37 -9.00
N CYS A 70 15.65 -7.51 -8.39
CA CYS A 70 16.48 -6.57 -9.11
C CYS A 70 17.55 -7.31 -9.95
N PRO A 71 17.65 -7.06 -11.26
CA PRO A 71 18.69 -7.66 -12.09
C PRO A 71 20.00 -6.84 -12.03
N GLU A 72 20.31 -6.15 -10.94
CA GLU A 72 21.62 -5.52 -10.77
C GLU A 72 22.57 -6.48 -10.06
N PRO A 73 23.78 -6.73 -10.57
CA PRO A 73 24.74 -7.60 -9.90
C PRO A 73 25.02 -7.15 -8.46
N GLY A 74 24.78 -8.04 -7.51
CA GLY A 74 25.00 -7.77 -6.09
C GLY A 74 23.88 -6.96 -5.41
N CYS A 75 22.76 -6.68 -6.08
CA CYS A 75 21.57 -6.12 -5.46
C CYS A 75 20.57 -7.23 -5.10
N ASP A 76 20.07 -7.22 -3.86
CA ASP A 76 19.02 -8.13 -3.36
C ASP A 76 17.64 -7.45 -3.26
N GLY A 77 17.50 -6.27 -3.87
CA GLY A 77 16.26 -5.49 -3.85
C GLY A 77 15.16 -6.04 -4.76
N LEU A 78 13.97 -5.48 -4.61
CA LEU A 78 12.81 -5.77 -5.44
C LEU A 78 12.50 -4.60 -6.37
N VAL A 79 12.08 -4.93 -7.58
CA VAL A 79 11.61 -3.95 -8.57
C VAL A 79 10.12 -3.71 -8.39
N SER A 80 9.71 -2.45 -8.42
CA SER A 80 8.31 -2.02 -8.37
C SER A 80 7.96 -1.14 -9.56
N HIS A 81 6.71 -1.22 -10.02
CA HIS A 81 6.17 -0.27 -10.98
C HIS A 81 5.75 1.01 -10.26
N VAL A 82 6.29 2.15 -10.67
CA VAL A 82 6.05 3.46 -10.04
C VAL A 82 5.15 4.30 -10.94
N GLU A 83 3.84 4.11 -10.78
CA GLU A 83 2.81 4.78 -11.60
C GLU A 83 2.65 6.28 -11.29
N THR A 84 3.17 6.73 -10.15
CA THR A 84 3.05 8.13 -9.71
C THR A 84 3.99 9.08 -10.45
N LEU A 85 4.99 8.55 -11.15
CA LEU A 85 5.91 9.34 -11.96
C LEU A 85 5.36 9.54 -13.39
N ARG A 86 5.79 10.63 -14.04
CA ARG A 86 5.41 10.99 -15.42
C ARG A 86 6.70 11.21 -16.23
N PRO A 87 7.12 10.25 -17.07
CA PRO A 87 6.47 8.95 -17.34
C PRO A 87 6.58 7.97 -16.16
N PRO A 88 5.68 6.97 -16.06
CA PRO A 88 5.81 5.88 -15.11
C PRO A 88 7.05 5.05 -15.44
N ILE A 89 7.67 4.44 -14.43
CA ILE A 89 8.90 3.68 -14.56
C ILE A 89 8.82 2.37 -13.78
N TRP A 90 9.73 1.45 -14.07
CA TRP A 90 10.09 0.37 -13.16
C TRP A 90 11.35 0.79 -12.40
N GLY A 91 11.43 0.52 -11.10
CA GLY A 91 12.59 0.92 -10.32
C GLY A 91 12.86 0.00 -9.13
N CYS A 92 14.13 -0.12 -8.76
CA CYS A 92 14.56 -0.81 -7.55
C CYS A 92 14.78 0.21 -6.43
N GLY A 93 14.04 0.08 -5.33
CA GLY A 93 14.18 0.95 -4.16
C GLY A 93 15.48 0.73 -3.36
N HIS A 94 16.24 -0.34 -3.65
CA HIS A 94 17.48 -0.66 -2.95
C HIS A 94 18.71 -0.02 -3.62
N CYS A 95 18.93 -0.28 -4.91
CA CYS A 95 20.09 0.25 -5.65
C CYS A 95 19.80 1.54 -6.42
N GLY A 96 18.51 1.91 -6.61
CA GLY A 96 18.11 3.10 -7.34
C GLY A 96 18.10 2.96 -8.86
N THR A 97 18.44 1.80 -9.43
CA THR A 97 18.33 1.55 -10.87
C THR A 97 16.87 1.66 -11.33
N VAL A 98 16.69 2.25 -12.51
CA VAL A 98 15.38 2.50 -13.13
C VAL A 98 15.35 2.00 -14.57
N TRP A 99 14.19 1.51 -14.99
CA TRP A 99 13.89 1.08 -16.36
C TRP A 99 12.68 1.86 -16.87
N ALA A 100 12.78 2.36 -18.11
CA ALA A 100 11.75 3.21 -18.70
C ALA A 100 10.41 2.49 -18.89
N ASP A 101 10.45 1.18 -19.14
CA ASP A 101 9.28 0.34 -19.34
C ASP A 101 9.59 -1.11 -18.95
N ARG A 102 8.56 -1.97 -19.01
CA ARG A 102 8.65 -3.38 -18.66
C ARG A 102 9.59 -4.16 -19.61
N ALA A 103 9.64 -3.80 -20.89
CA ALA A 103 10.46 -4.49 -21.87
C ALA A 103 11.96 -4.25 -21.62
N ALA A 104 12.34 -3.04 -21.22
CA ALA A 104 13.71 -2.73 -20.82
C ALA A 104 14.16 -3.53 -19.59
N LEU A 105 13.29 -3.69 -18.60
CA LEU A 105 13.54 -4.53 -17.43
C LEU A 105 13.68 -6.01 -17.82
N ASP A 106 12.72 -6.55 -18.58
CA ASP A 106 12.74 -7.96 -19.00
C ASP A 106 13.98 -8.28 -19.86
N ALA A 107 14.43 -7.35 -20.71
CA ALA A 107 15.64 -7.50 -21.50
C ALA A 107 16.91 -7.60 -20.62
N GLN A 108 16.96 -6.89 -19.50
CA GLN A 108 18.07 -6.99 -18.56
C GLN A 108 18.02 -8.29 -17.74
N ILE A 109 16.82 -8.69 -17.28
CA ILE A 109 16.62 -9.99 -16.61
C ILE A 109 17.08 -11.14 -17.52
N ALA A 110 16.72 -11.10 -18.81
CA ALA A 110 17.10 -12.13 -19.77
C ALA A 110 18.61 -12.24 -20.00
N GLN A 111 19.35 -11.12 -19.91
CA GLN A 111 20.82 -11.13 -20.02
C GLN A 111 21.53 -11.81 -18.84
N GLN A 112 20.82 -11.99 -17.71
CA GLN A 112 21.37 -12.58 -16.49
C GLN A 112 20.91 -14.02 -16.24
N ALA A 113 20.00 -14.55 -17.06
CA ALA A 113 19.65 -15.96 -17.02
C ALA A 113 20.92 -16.78 -17.34
N PRO A 114 21.30 -17.76 -16.49
CA PRO A 114 22.46 -18.58 -16.77
C PRO A 114 22.29 -19.28 -18.12
N ALA A 115 23.31 -19.19 -18.98
CA ALA A 115 23.41 -20.06 -20.14
C ALA A 115 23.36 -21.51 -19.62
N THR A 116 22.28 -22.22 -19.93
CA THR A 116 22.15 -23.63 -19.56
C THR A 116 23.20 -24.41 -20.35
N PRO A 117 24.10 -25.17 -19.70
CA PRO A 117 25.06 -26.02 -20.40
C PRO A 117 24.38 -27.20 -21.10
#